data_AF-A0A7C4HDD1-F1
#
_entry.id   AF-A0A7C4HDD1-F1
#
_cell.length_a   1.000
_cell.length_b   1.000
_cell.length_c   1.000
_cell.angle_alpha   90.00
_cell.angle_beta   90.00
_cell.angle_gamma   90.00
#
_symmetry.space_group_name_H-M   'P 1'
#
loop_
_entity.id
_entity.type
_entity.pdbx_description
1 polymer ?
#
loop_
_entity_poly.entity_id
_entity_poly.type
_entity_poly.pdbx_seq_one_letter_code
_entity_poly.pdbx_strand_id
1 'polypeptide(L)'
;MYELARSLSPLEVYNLLPKTNCGKCGEANCLSFATRLVNLEVEIEECPPLVEEVKHRENYFKLKDLLKPPVKEVLITRGGKAVRIGGEYVLYRHEFTYRRPTAIAIDISDSMTPESIIDRVKQIESLSYPYIGKELKLDLIAVRSVTGDPESFRKAVRVVLDNSSLPIVLCSLNPDVLKAGLSEMPGDKPLIYAATVDNWSRMAELALAYDCPLVVSAPNNPVALKSLVKTLLECGLKDLVLDPGCMGGEGLYDTIVNFTMLRKAVFRANDSLLGFPLLGAPISVWLEKGRALDRKWEECYLAGMLIVRFADVLIMHSLDGWVLLPLLILRDNIYTDPRKPVSVKPGLYKIGTPDENSPVMFTSNFALTYYTVSSDIQAAKVDAYLIVVDTEGLSVTSAVAGRKLTADKVAEAIKESGIENQVKHRYLIIPGRASKLSGEIEEATGWKVLVGPLDSSEIPKFLSENWYGKRLWEAGR
;
A
#
# COMPACT_ATOMS: atom_id res chain seq x y z
N MET A 1 12.50 22.71 18.44
CA MET A 1 11.16 22.36 18.95
C MET A 1 10.34 21.94 17.76
N TYR A 2 10.08 20.63 17.62
CA TYR A 2 9.13 20.11 16.65
C TYR A 2 7.74 20.46 17.19
N GLU A 3 7.16 21.59 16.77
CA GLU A 3 5.71 21.77 16.91
C GLU A 3 5.09 20.60 16.15
N LEU A 4 4.51 19.65 16.90
CA LEU A 4 3.79 18.52 16.36
C LEU A 4 2.78 19.07 15.35
N ALA A 5 2.76 18.49 14.15
CA ALA A 5 1.57 18.51 13.33
C ALA A 5 0.39 18.19 14.26
N ARG A 6 -0.48 19.17 14.45
CA ARG A 6 -1.53 19.24 15.48
C ARG A 6 -2.14 17.87 15.74
N SER A 7 -1.66 17.15 16.76
CA SER A 7 -2.25 15.88 17.16
C SER A 7 -3.57 16.23 17.84
N LEU A 8 -4.68 16.10 17.11
CA LEU A 8 -6.00 16.35 17.67
C LEU A 8 -6.16 15.56 18.97
N SER A 9 -6.56 16.24 20.05
CA SER A 9 -6.79 15.54 21.31
C SER A 9 -8.14 14.80 21.25
N PRO A 10 -8.23 13.55 21.73
CA PRO A 10 -9.52 12.88 21.90
C PRO A 10 -10.53 13.71 22.70
N LEU A 11 -10.06 14.55 23.63
CA LEU A 11 -10.94 15.45 24.40
C LEU A 11 -11.49 16.61 23.56
N GLU A 12 -10.70 17.16 22.64
CA GLU A 12 -11.17 18.20 21.72
C GLU A 12 -12.27 17.66 20.80
N VAL A 13 -12.08 16.45 20.26
CA VAL A 13 -13.10 15.76 19.46
C VAL A 13 -14.34 15.44 20.31
N TYR A 14 -14.15 14.85 21.50
CA TYR A 14 -15.23 14.52 22.42
C TYR A 14 -16.10 15.73 22.77
N ASN A 15 -15.52 16.92 22.87
CA ASN A 15 -16.26 18.14 23.17
C ASN A 15 -17.24 18.56 22.08
N LEU A 16 -17.01 18.14 20.84
CA LEU A 16 -17.89 18.40 19.71
C LEU A 16 -18.87 17.24 19.44
N LEU A 17 -18.68 16.08 20.05
CA LEU A 17 -19.61 14.96 19.94
C LEU A 17 -20.94 15.21 20.70
N PRO A 18 -22.02 14.47 20.38
CA PRO A 18 -23.32 14.57 21.05
C PRO A 18 -23.31 14.23 22.56
N LYS A 19 -22.27 13.53 23.05
CA LYS A 19 -22.12 13.09 24.45
C LYS A 19 -23.29 12.26 24.99
N THR A 20 -24.00 11.56 24.12
CA THR A 20 -25.16 10.72 24.50
C THR A 20 -24.78 9.34 25.01
N ASN A 21 -23.57 8.86 24.74
CA ASN A 21 -23.08 7.50 25.07
C ASN A 21 -24.05 6.38 24.65
N CYS A 22 -24.77 6.57 23.54
CA CYS A 22 -25.85 5.69 23.12
C CYS A 22 -25.41 4.34 22.51
N GLY A 23 -24.12 4.14 22.22
CA GLY A 23 -23.59 2.90 21.62
C GLY A 23 -23.98 2.65 20.15
N LYS A 24 -24.74 3.56 19.50
CA LYS A 24 -25.19 3.40 18.10
C LYS A 24 -24.05 3.31 17.08
N CYS A 25 -22.87 3.83 17.42
CA CYS A 25 -21.66 3.74 16.60
C CYS A 25 -20.84 2.46 16.86
N GLY A 26 -21.33 1.53 17.68
CA GLY A 26 -20.60 0.31 18.06
C GLY A 26 -19.54 0.50 19.16
N GLU A 27 -19.31 1.74 19.61
CA GLU A 27 -18.34 2.06 20.66
C GLU A 27 -18.96 2.06 22.06
N ALA A 28 -18.15 1.72 23.06
CA ALA A 28 -18.59 1.65 24.46
C ALA A 28 -19.13 3.00 25.00
N ASN A 29 -18.57 4.12 24.54
CA ASN A 29 -19.00 5.48 24.88
C ASN A 29 -18.46 6.49 23.87
N CYS A 30 -18.92 7.75 23.95
CA CYS A 30 -18.51 8.81 23.02
C CYS A 30 -17.01 9.15 23.11
N LEU A 31 -16.34 8.95 24.26
CA LEU A 31 -14.90 9.18 24.39
C LEU A 31 -14.08 8.07 23.69
N SER A 32 -14.54 6.82 23.73
CA SER A 32 -13.99 5.72 22.93
C SER A 32 -14.10 6.03 21.45
N PHE A 33 -15.27 6.49 20.99
CA PHE A 33 -15.46 6.93 19.60
C PHE A 33 -14.53 8.09 19.23
N ALA A 34 -14.42 9.12 20.08
CA ALA A 34 -13.50 10.24 19.85
C ALA A 34 -12.03 9.78 19.74
N THR A 35 -11.61 8.85 20.60
CA THR A 35 -10.25 8.30 20.58
C THR A 35 -9.98 7.54 19.27
N ARG A 36 -10.92 6.68 18.85
CA ARG A 36 -10.81 5.95 17.59
C ARG A 36 -10.85 6.89 16.38
N LEU A 37 -11.66 7.96 16.44
CA LEU A 37 -11.78 8.96 15.38
C LEU A 37 -10.46 9.75 15.21
N VAL A 38 -9.81 10.17 16.30
CA VAL A 38 -8.48 10.79 16.26
C VAL A 38 -7.42 9.84 15.69
N ASN A 39 -7.53 8.55 16.00
CA ASN A 39 -6.66 7.50 15.44
C ASN A 39 -7.04 7.10 14.00
N LEU A 40 -8.05 7.75 13.41
CA LEU A 40 -8.62 7.43 12.09
C LEU A 40 -9.01 5.95 11.98
N GLU A 41 -9.47 5.34 13.06
CA GLU A 41 -9.95 3.94 13.09
C GLU A 41 -11.44 3.81 12.81
N VAL A 42 -12.15 4.94 12.74
CA VAL A 42 -13.57 5.10 12.40
C VAL A 42 -13.74 6.44 11.68
N GLU A 43 -14.79 6.58 10.88
CA GLU A 43 -15.17 7.82 10.20
C GLU A 43 -16.21 8.61 11.01
N ILE A 44 -16.26 9.93 10.80
CA ILE A 44 -17.21 10.81 11.51
C ILE A 44 -18.67 10.43 11.19
N GLU A 45 -18.93 9.93 9.98
CA GLU A 45 -20.24 9.46 9.53
C GLU A 45 -20.77 8.27 10.33
N GLU A 46 -19.92 7.54 11.05
CA GLU A 46 -20.29 6.39 11.88
C GLU A 46 -20.96 6.80 13.22
N CYS A 47 -21.17 8.10 13.46
CA CYS A 47 -21.96 8.60 14.59
C CYS A 47 -23.34 9.09 14.13
N PRO A 48 -24.39 8.23 14.08
CA PRO A 48 -25.71 8.63 13.60
C PRO A 48 -26.28 9.87 14.33
N PRO A 49 -26.20 10.00 15.67
CA PRO A 49 -26.68 11.20 16.36
C PRO A 49 -26.00 12.49 15.91
N LEU A 50 -24.72 12.45 15.51
CA LEU A 50 -23.99 13.63 15.03
C LEU A 50 -24.41 14.02 13.61
N VAL A 51 -24.70 13.03 12.77
CA VAL A 51 -25.03 13.21 11.34
C VAL A 51 -26.51 13.55 11.12
N GLU A 52 -27.40 12.86 11.83
CA GLU A 52 -28.85 12.91 11.60
C GLU A 52 -29.53 14.01 12.40
N GLU A 53 -29.05 14.33 13.61
CA GLU A 53 -29.72 15.30 14.48
C GLU A 53 -29.32 16.73 14.11
N VAL A 54 -30.29 17.52 13.64
CA VAL A 54 -30.09 18.90 13.16
C VAL A 54 -29.35 19.78 14.16
N LYS A 55 -29.57 19.61 15.46
CA LYS A 55 -28.89 20.39 16.53
C LYS A 55 -27.38 20.18 16.59
N HIS A 56 -26.85 19.10 16.02
CA HIS A 56 -25.42 18.78 16.00
C HIS A 56 -24.74 19.12 14.66
N ARG A 57 -25.50 19.64 13.70
CA ARG A 57 -25.01 19.94 12.35
C ARG A 57 -23.80 20.87 12.33
N GLU A 58 -23.77 21.89 13.19
CA GLU A 58 -22.63 22.81 13.31
C GLU A 58 -21.37 22.07 13.82
N ASN A 59 -21.53 21.23 14.84
CA ASN A 59 -20.43 20.43 15.37
C ASN A 59 -19.92 19.40 14.37
N TYR A 60 -20.81 18.79 13.58
CA TYR A 60 -20.43 17.91 12.47
C TYR A 60 -19.51 18.62 11.49
N PHE A 61 -19.86 19.84 11.04
CA PHE A 61 -19.00 20.59 10.13
C PHE A 61 -17.68 21.03 10.77
N LYS A 62 -17.68 21.44 12.04
CA LYS A 62 -16.44 21.77 12.77
C LYS A 62 -15.51 20.56 12.88
N LEU A 63 -16.03 19.40 13.25
CA LEU A 63 -15.26 18.17 13.32
C LEU A 63 -14.74 17.75 11.94
N LYS A 64 -15.58 17.83 10.91
CA LYS A 64 -15.18 17.52 9.54
C LYS A 64 -14.04 18.41 9.05
N ASP A 65 -14.03 19.68 9.45
CA ASP A 65 -12.95 20.60 9.13
C ASP A 65 -11.66 20.30 9.90
N LEU A 66 -11.78 20.05 11.21
CA LEU A 66 -10.64 19.69 12.07
C LEU A 66 -9.97 18.38 11.68
N LEU A 67 -10.73 17.40 11.20
CA LEU A 67 -10.23 16.08 10.81
C LEU A 67 -9.66 16.06 9.39
N LYS A 68 -9.70 17.17 8.63
CA LYS A 68 -9.12 17.20 7.29
C LYS A 68 -7.61 16.89 7.34
N PRO A 69 -7.12 16.02 6.44
CA PRO A 69 -5.69 15.82 6.32
C PRO A 69 -5.01 17.10 5.84
N PRO A 70 -3.80 17.45 6.35
CA PRO A 70 -2.98 18.53 5.81
C PRO A 70 -2.67 18.39 4.32
N VAL A 71 -2.59 17.14 3.84
CA VAL A 71 -2.53 16.83 2.41
C VAL A 71 -3.90 16.33 1.97
N LYS A 72 -4.59 17.11 1.14
CA LYS A 72 -5.93 16.78 0.67
C LYS A 72 -5.95 15.43 -0.06
N GLU A 73 -7.03 14.66 0.15
CA GLU A 73 -7.33 13.46 -0.64
C GLU A 73 -7.95 13.85 -2.00
N VAL A 74 -7.49 13.18 -3.05
CA VAL A 74 -8.04 13.28 -4.41
C VAL A 74 -8.45 11.89 -4.91
N LEU A 75 -9.60 11.83 -5.59
CA LEU A 75 -10.18 10.61 -6.13
C LEU A 75 -10.03 10.57 -7.65
N ILE A 76 -9.48 9.47 -8.17
CA ILE A 76 -9.46 9.15 -9.60
C ILE A 76 -10.45 8.01 -9.80
N THR A 77 -11.52 8.24 -10.56
CA THR A 77 -12.66 7.31 -10.61
C THR A 77 -12.99 6.86 -12.01
N ARG A 78 -13.43 5.60 -12.10
CA ARG A 78 -13.91 4.99 -13.33
C ARG A 78 -14.85 3.83 -13.05
N GLY A 79 -16.04 3.82 -13.63
CA GLY A 79 -16.95 2.67 -13.60
C GLY A 79 -17.20 2.10 -12.19
N GLY A 80 -17.28 2.97 -11.18
CA GLY A 80 -17.43 2.59 -9.76
C GLY A 80 -16.14 2.19 -9.03
N LYS A 81 -15.01 1.99 -9.73
CA LYS A 81 -13.68 1.87 -9.12
C LYS A 81 -13.10 3.26 -8.83
N ALA A 82 -12.37 3.36 -7.73
CA ALA A 82 -11.73 4.60 -7.33
C ALA A 82 -10.33 4.32 -6.75
N VAL A 83 -9.35 5.10 -7.20
CA VAL A 83 -8.02 5.21 -6.59
C VAL A 83 -7.98 6.52 -5.80
N ARG A 84 -7.54 6.43 -4.53
CA ARG A 84 -7.41 7.56 -3.61
C ARG A 84 -5.93 7.89 -3.45
N ILE A 85 -5.56 9.14 -3.69
CA ILE A 85 -4.19 9.66 -3.53
C ILE A 85 -4.16 10.85 -2.56
N GLY A 86 -3.03 11.08 -1.90
CA GLY A 86 -2.89 12.06 -0.82
C GLY A 86 -3.54 11.58 0.49
N GLY A 87 -4.17 12.50 1.24
CA GLY A 87 -4.78 12.15 2.52
C GLY A 87 -3.78 11.93 3.66
N GLU A 88 -2.59 12.54 3.57
CA GLU A 88 -1.51 12.34 4.51
C GLU A 88 -1.61 13.27 5.74
N TYR A 89 -1.35 12.70 6.92
CA TYR A 89 -1.44 13.38 8.22
C TYR A 89 -0.08 13.69 8.86
N VAL A 90 0.98 13.00 8.43
CA VAL A 90 2.32 13.13 9.01
C VAL A 90 3.40 13.18 7.96
N LEU A 91 4.53 13.76 8.35
CA LEU A 91 5.72 13.80 7.50
C LEU A 91 6.53 12.50 7.61
N TYR A 92 6.51 11.84 8.76
CA TYR A 92 7.27 10.61 8.97
C TYR A 92 6.38 9.48 9.47
N ARG A 93 6.46 8.31 8.83
CA ARG A 93 5.62 7.15 9.17
C ARG A 93 5.66 6.69 10.63
N HIS A 94 6.74 6.98 11.37
CA HIS A 94 6.83 6.61 12.79
C HIS A 94 6.06 7.59 13.70
N GLU A 95 5.71 8.78 13.21
CA GLU A 95 4.81 9.71 13.91
C GLU A 95 3.37 9.19 13.83
N PHE A 96 2.96 8.70 12.66
CA PHE A 96 1.67 8.06 12.41
C PHE A 96 1.69 7.26 11.10
N THR A 97 0.75 6.35 10.90
CA THR A 97 0.71 5.50 9.69
C THR A 97 0.43 6.32 8.43
N TYR A 98 1.19 6.09 7.35
CA TYR A 98 0.80 6.53 6.01
C TYR A 98 -0.36 5.68 5.50
N ARG A 99 -1.39 6.28 4.91
CA ARG A 99 -2.70 5.62 4.74
C ARG A 99 -3.04 5.27 3.30
N ARG A 100 -2.41 5.92 2.33
CA ARG A 100 -2.72 5.78 0.90
C ARG A 100 -1.46 5.41 0.13
N PRO A 101 -1.20 4.10 -0.07
CA PRO A 101 -0.04 3.64 -0.83
C PRO A 101 0.07 4.34 -2.18
N THR A 102 1.28 4.72 -2.57
CA THR A 102 1.56 5.38 -3.85
C THR A 102 0.92 4.63 -5.02
N ALA A 103 0.02 5.29 -5.73
CA ALA A 103 -0.63 4.70 -6.90
C ALA A 103 0.37 4.62 -8.06
N ILE A 104 0.43 3.49 -8.75
CA ILE A 104 1.33 3.30 -9.90
C ILE A 104 0.49 3.21 -11.18
N ALA A 105 0.73 4.14 -12.08
CA ALA A 105 0.15 4.18 -13.42
C ALA A 105 1.17 3.72 -14.47
N ILE A 106 0.77 2.77 -15.33
CA ILE A 106 1.58 2.37 -16.48
C ILE A 106 1.11 3.10 -17.73
N ASP A 107 2.05 3.68 -18.47
CA ASP A 107 1.73 4.48 -19.65
C ASP A 107 1.26 3.66 -20.85
N ILE A 108 0.41 4.23 -21.69
CA ILE A 108 0.04 3.73 -23.00
C ILE A 108 0.05 4.93 -23.95
N SER A 109 0.78 4.82 -25.06
CA SER A 109 0.87 5.90 -26.05
C SER A 109 -0.25 5.79 -27.09
N ASP A 110 -0.81 6.92 -27.49
CA ASP A 110 -1.77 7.03 -28.60
C ASP A 110 -1.18 6.73 -29.99
N SER A 111 0.15 6.59 -30.08
CA SER A 111 0.84 6.13 -31.28
C SER A 111 0.89 4.59 -31.43
N MET A 112 0.49 3.84 -30.40
CA MET A 112 0.45 2.37 -30.44
C MET A 112 -0.72 1.88 -31.29
N THR A 113 -0.55 0.72 -31.95
CA THR A 113 -1.68 0.08 -32.64
C THR A 113 -2.70 -0.44 -31.61
N PRO A 114 -3.99 -0.57 -31.98
CA PRO A 114 -5.00 -1.14 -31.09
C PRO A 114 -4.61 -2.49 -30.48
N GLU A 115 -3.98 -3.37 -31.26
CA GLU A 115 -3.53 -4.68 -30.81
C GLU A 115 -2.46 -4.57 -29.72
N SER A 116 -1.51 -3.64 -29.89
CA SER A 116 -0.45 -3.39 -28.92
C SER A 116 -0.99 -2.73 -27.64
N ILE A 117 -2.00 -1.87 -27.76
CA ILE A 117 -2.71 -1.31 -26.60
C ILE A 117 -3.40 -2.44 -25.81
N ILE A 118 -4.15 -3.30 -26.50
CA ILE A 118 -4.87 -4.42 -25.87
C ILE A 118 -3.90 -5.36 -25.14
N ASP A 119 -2.78 -5.72 -25.78
CA ASP A 119 -1.76 -6.58 -25.16
C ASP A 119 -1.17 -5.93 -23.91
N ARG A 120 -0.80 -4.66 -23.99
CA ARG A 120 -0.26 -3.90 -22.86
C ARG A 120 -1.26 -3.75 -21.71
N VAL A 121 -2.54 -3.50 -22.01
CA VAL A 121 -3.62 -3.48 -21.02
C VAL A 121 -3.75 -4.83 -20.31
N LYS A 122 -3.71 -5.95 -21.05
CA LYS A 122 -3.75 -7.29 -20.47
C LYS A 122 -2.57 -7.55 -19.54
N GLN A 123 -1.36 -7.13 -19.91
CA GLN A 123 -0.19 -7.25 -19.04
C GLN A 123 -0.37 -6.44 -17.74
N ILE A 124 -0.95 -5.23 -17.81
CA ILE A 124 -1.24 -4.40 -16.65
C ILE A 124 -2.29 -5.05 -15.73
N GLU A 125 -3.43 -5.50 -16.27
CA GLU A 125 -4.53 -6.09 -15.48
C GLU A 125 -4.18 -7.45 -14.87
N SER A 126 -3.35 -8.24 -15.57
CA SER A 126 -2.95 -9.58 -15.13
C SER A 126 -1.83 -9.59 -14.10
N LEU A 127 -1.13 -8.46 -13.89
CA LEU A 127 -0.06 -8.36 -12.92
C LEU A 127 -0.62 -8.48 -11.49
N SER A 128 -0.26 -9.57 -10.83
CA SER A 128 -0.58 -9.85 -9.43
C SER A 128 0.58 -10.58 -8.79
N TYR A 129 1.02 -10.10 -7.63
CA TYR A 129 2.04 -10.77 -6.83
C TYR A 129 1.50 -11.08 -5.43
N PRO A 130 1.37 -12.37 -5.05
CA PRO A 130 1.01 -12.73 -3.69
C PRO A 130 2.16 -12.37 -2.74
N TYR A 131 1.89 -11.53 -1.75
CA TYR A 131 2.85 -11.08 -0.75
C TYR A 131 2.17 -10.93 0.61
N ILE A 132 2.61 -11.73 1.59
CA ILE A 132 2.15 -11.66 2.99
C ILE A 132 0.61 -11.62 3.10
N GLY A 133 -0.07 -12.55 2.43
CA GLY A 133 -1.54 -12.66 2.47
C GLY A 133 -2.31 -11.60 1.69
N LYS A 134 -1.62 -10.78 0.88
CA LYS A 134 -2.22 -9.79 -0.01
C LYS A 134 -1.84 -10.08 -1.46
N GLU A 135 -2.65 -9.60 -2.39
CA GLU A 135 -2.32 -9.55 -3.81
C GLU A 135 -1.85 -8.12 -4.15
N LEU A 136 -0.58 -7.96 -4.48
CA LEU A 136 -0.02 -6.68 -4.91
C LEU A 136 -0.30 -6.47 -6.40
N LYS A 137 -0.93 -5.35 -6.75
CA LYS A 137 -1.36 -5.02 -8.12
C LYS A 137 -1.00 -3.59 -8.50
N LEU A 138 -1.10 -3.29 -9.79
CA LEU A 138 -1.07 -1.92 -10.33
C LEU A 138 -2.43 -1.24 -10.17
N ASP A 139 -2.42 0.10 -10.15
CA ASP A 139 -3.59 0.89 -9.74
C ASP A 139 -4.26 1.63 -10.89
N LEU A 140 -3.45 2.10 -11.86
CA LEU A 140 -3.86 3.08 -12.86
C LEU A 140 -3.27 2.76 -14.24
N ILE A 141 -3.89 3.32 -15.27
CA ILE A 141 -3.33 3.39 -16.63
C ILE A 141 -3.16 4.86 -17.01
N ALA A 142 -2.02 5.24 -17.60
CA ALA A 142 -1.78 6.61 -18.07
C ALA A 142 -1.80 6.65 -19.61
N VAL A 143 -2.89 7.11 -20.23
CA VAL A 143 -2.96 7.26 -21.69
C VAL A 143 -2.30 8.57 -22.09
N ARG A 144 -1.22 8.51 -22.87
CA ARG A 144 -0.40 9.66 -23.25
C ARG A 144 -0.57 10.01 -24.72
N SER A 145 -0.76 11.31 -24.97
CA SER A 145 -0.71 11.89 -26.30
C SER A 145 0.73 12.12 -26.72
N VAL A 146 1.24 11.27 -27.60
CA VAL A 146 2.52 11.45 -28.29
C VAL A 146 2.29 11.98 -29.72
N THR A 147 1.15 11.68 -30.33
CA THR A 147 0.80 12.16 -31.67
C THR A 147 0.38 13.64 -31.70
N GLY A 148 -0.23 14.12 -30.62
CA GLY A 148 -0.85 15.46 -30.56
C GLY A 148 -2.17 15.55 -31.33
N ASP A 149 -2.68 14.45 -31.87
CA ASP A 149 -3.92 14.39 -32.64
C ASP A 149 -5.11 13.97 -31.76
N PRO A 150 -6.18 14.79 -31.66
CA PRO A 150 -7.33 14.48 -30.83
C PRO A 150 -8.04 13.15 -31.17
N GLU A 151 -8.11 12.77 -32.45
CA GLU A 151 -8.82 11.56 -32.87
C GLU A 151 -8.00 10.30 -32.59
N SER A 152 -6.69 10.34 -32.79
CA SER A 152 -5.77 9.26 -32.40
C SER A 152 -5.82 9.03 -30.90
N PHE A 153 -5.78 10.11 -30.10
CA PHE A 153 -5.91 10.02 -28.64
C PHE A 153 -7.26 9.45 -28.21
N ARG A 154 -8.36 9.94 -28.79
CA ARG A 154 -9.71 9.40 -28.53
C ARG A 154 -9.79 7.90 -28.79
N LYS A 155 -9.27 7.43 -29.92
CA LYS A 155 -9.26 6.01 -30.28
C LYS A 155 -8.46 5.19 -29.27
N ALA A 156 -7.27 5.66 -28.88
CA ALA A 156 -6.46 4.99 -27.88
C ALA A 156 -7.17 4.89 -26.52
N VAL A 157 -7.79 5.99 -26.07
CA VAL A 157 -8.63 6.01 -24.85
C VAL A 157 -9.75 4.98 -24.97
N ARG A 158 -10.52 4.97 -26.07
CA ARG A 158 -11.60 4.01 -26.27
C ARG A 158 -11.12 2.56 -26.19
N VAL A 159 -10.00 2.22 -26.84
CA VAL A 159 -9.43 0.86 -26.79
C VAL A 159 -9.06 0.49 -25.34
N VAL A 160 -8.48 1.41 -24.56
CA VAL A 160 -8.19 1.17 -23.13
C VAL A 160 -9.48 0.98 -22.34
N LEU A 161 -10.51 1.79 -22.62
CA LEU A 161 -11.80 1.70 -21.93
C LEU A 161 -12.48 0.34 -22.17
N ASP A 162 -12.44 -0.15 -23.41
CA ASP A 162 -13.08 -1.41 -23.80
C ASP A 162 -12.38 -2.65 -23.20
N ASN A 163 -11.11 -2.52 -22.76
CA ASN A 163 -10.27 -3.65 -22.37
C ASN A 163 -9.74 -3.62 -20.92
N SER A 164 -9.96 -2.53 -20.20
CA SER A 164 -9.57 -2.40 -18.79
C SER A 164 -10.75 -1.91 -17.96
N SER A 165 -10.68 -2.11 -16.65
CA SER A 165 -11.55 -1.48 -15.67
C SER A 165 -10.80 -0.49 -14.75
N LEU A 166 -9.48 -0.38 -14.87
CA LEU A 166 -8.66 0.50 -14.03
C LEU A 166 -8.98 1.97 -14.29
N PRO A 167 -8.99 2.83 -13.26
CA PRO A 167 -9.03 4.28 -13.44
C PRO A 167 -7.83 4.81 -14.23
N ILE A 168 -8.02 5.95 -14.90
CA ILE A 168 -7.11 6.44 -15.94
C ILE A 168 -6.56 7.83 -15.61
N VAL A 169 -5.32 8.07 -16.00
CA VAL A 169 -4.71 9.39 -16.16
C VAL A 169 -4.66 9.73 -17.66
N LEU A 170 -5.20 10.88 -18.05
CA LEU A 170 -5.12 11.38 -19.43
C LEU A 170 -3.99 12.41 -19.52
N CYS A 171 -2.96 12.13 -20.32
CA CYS A 171 -1.74 12.94 -20.36
C CYS A 171 -1.57 13.67 -21.70
N SER A 172 -1.78 14.98 -21.70
CA SER A 172 -1.44 15.90 -22.78
C SER A 172 -1.40 17.35 -22.28
N LEU A 173 -0.52 18.18 -22.84
CA LEU A 173 -0.55 19.62 -22.58
C LEU A 173 -1.54 20.36 -23.49
N ASN A 174 -2.17 19.67 -24.44
CA ASN A 174 -3.16 20.24 -25.35
C ASN A 174 -4.60 19.95 -24.83
N PRO A 175 -5.36 20.99 -24.43
CA PRO A 175 -6.73 20.84 -23.96
C PRO A 175 -7.68 20.16 -24.96
N ASP A 176 -7.47 20.37 -26.26
CA ASP A 176 -8.34 19.81 -27.31
C ASP A 176 -8.17 18.29 -27.43
N VAL A 177 -6.94 17.80 -27.22
CA VAL A 177 -6.63 16.37 -27.18
C VAL A 177 -7.26 15.72 -25.94
N LEU A 178 -7.11 16.35 -24.77
CA LEU A 178 -7.72 15.86 -23.53
C LEU A 178 -9.24 15.82 -23.61
N LYS A 179 -9.86 16.86 -24.19
CA LYS A 179 -11.31 16.92 -24.41
C LYS A 179 -11.81 15.75 -25.26
N ALA A 180 -11.05 15.34 -26.28
CA ALA A 180 -11.41 14.21 -27.13
C ALA A 180 -11.35 12.86 -26.40
N GLY A 181 -10.43 12.70 -25.44
CA GLY A 181 -10.40 11.53 -24.55
C GLY A 181 -11.52 11.57 -23.51
N LEU A 182 -11.73 12.72 -22.86
CA LEU A 182 -12.78 12.92 -21.85
C LEU A 182 -14.19 12.69 -22.41
N SER A 183 -14.43 12.99 -23.70
CA SER A 183 -15.73 12.73 -24.33
C SER A 183 -16.12 11.26 -24.37
N GLU A 184 -15.16 10.34 -24.22
CA GLU A 184 -15.41 8.89 -24.15
C GLU A 184 -15.71 8.38 -22.73
N MET A 185 -15.63 9.25 -21.72
CA MET A 185 -15.65 8.89 -20.30
C MET A 185 -16.79 9.60 -19.51
N PRO A 186 -18.06 9.53 -19.95
CA PRO A 186 -19.15 10.23 -19.29
C PRO A 186 -19.38 9.70 -17.87
N GLY A 187 -19.30 10.59 -16.87
CA GLY A 187 -19.53 10.25 -15.46
C GLY A 187 -18.31 9.70 -14.72
N ASP A 188 -17.23 9.36 -15.44
CA ASP A 188 -15.94 9.04 -14.85
C ASP A 188 -15.15 10.32 -14.52
N LYS A 189 -14.20 10.22 -13.59
CA LYS A 189 -13.32 11.33 -13.19
C LYS A 189 -11.86 10.92 -13.32
N PRO A 190 -11.31 10.83 -14.54
CA PRO A 190 -9.88 10.58 -14.74
C PRO A 190 -9.05 11.75 -14.23
N LEU A 191 -7.77 11.48 -13.93
CA LEU A 191 -6.81 12.55 -13.64
C LEU A 191 -6.34 13.20 -14.94
N ILE A 192 -6.49 14.51 -15.04
CA ILE A 192 -6.07 15.29 -16.20
C ILE A 192 -4.64 15.79 -15.96
N TYR A 193 -3.70 15.39 -16.83
CA TYR A 193 -2.32 15.87 -16.83
C TYR A 193 -2.08 16.72 -18.10
N ALA A 194 -1.74 18.01 -18.07
CA ALA A 194 -1.58 18.90 -16.90
C ALA A 194 -1.74 20.40 -17.24
N ALA A 195 -2.11 21.21 -16.25
CA ALA A 195 -2.10 22.66 -16.30
C ALA A 195 -0.70 23.22 -16.03
N THR A 196 -0.24 24.12 -16.90
CA THR A 196 1.05 24.83 -16.86
C THR A 196 0.81 26.33 -16.92
N VAL A 197 1.88 27.13 -16.79
CA VAL A 197 1.81 28.59 -16.92
C VAL A 197 1.21 29.08 -18.25
N ASP A 198 1.33 28.27 -19.31
CA ASP A 198 0.91 28.66 -20.66
C ASP A 198 -0.53 28.25 -20.98
N ASN A 199 -1.07 27.23 -20.31
CA ASN A 199 -2.37 26.63 -20.67
C ASN A 199 -3.39 26.56 -19.52
N TRP A 200 -3.03 27.02 -18.31
CA TRP A 200 -3.83 26.80 -17.08
C TRP A 200 -5.31 27.19 -17.23
N SER A 201 -5.61 28.29 -17.92
CA SER A 201 -6.98 28.79 -18.06
C SER A 201 -7.89 27.80 -18.79
N ARG A 202 -7.45 27.33 -19.97
CA ARG A 202 -8.18 26.33 -20.76
C ARG A 202 -8.25 24.98 -20.06
N MET A 203 -7.19 24.62 -19.33
CA MET A 203 -7.17 23.38 -18.53
C MET A 203 -8.13 23.45 -17.35
N ALA A 204 -8.27 24.62 -16.71
CA ALA A 204 -9.21 24.83 -15.62
C ALA A 204 -10.67 24.75 -16.12
N GLU A 205 -10.98 25.40 -17.24
CA GLU A 205 -12.29 25.29 -17.88
C GLU A 205 -12.65 23.84 -18.18
N LEU A 206 -11.69 23.07 -18.74
CA LEU A 206 -11.90 21.66 -19.06
C LEU A 206 -12.13 20.82 -17.81
N ALA A 207 -11.29 20.98 -16.77
CA ALA A 207 -11.41 20.22 -15.53
C ALA A 207 -12.72 20.53 -14.78
N LEU A 208 -13.17 21.78 -14.77
CA LEU A 208 -14.47 22.18 -14.20
C LEU A 208 -15.63 21.61 -15.00
N ALA A 209 -15.58 21.67 -16.33
CA ALA A 209 -16.65 21.19 -17.20
C ALA A 209 -16.90 19.68 -17.05
N TYR A 210 -15.85 18.90 -16.80
CA TYR A 210 -15.93 17.45 -16.61
C TYR A 210 -15.87 17.01 -15.14
N ASP A 211 -15.78 17.95 -14.18
CA ASP A 211 -15.66 17.67 -12.75
C ASP A 211 -14.53 16.66 -12.42
N CYS A 212 -13.37 16.88 -13.05
CA CYS A 212 -12.21 15.99 -13.00
C CYS A 212 -11.05 16.60 -12.21
N PRO A 213 -10.26 15.80 -11.47
CA PRO A 213 -9.05 16.26 -10.84
C PRO A 213 -7.98 16.68 -11.87
N LEU A 214 -7.21 17.71 -11.53
CA LEU A 214 -6.25 18.35 -12.44
C LEU A 214 -4.83 18.38 -11.86
N VAL A 215 -3.86 17.94 -12.65
CA VAL A 215 -2.45 18.08 -12.31
C VAL A 215 -2.00 19.51 -12.61
N VAL A 216 -1.28 20.12 -11.68
CA VAL A 216 -0.60 21.42 -11.81
C VAL A 216 0.88 21.13 -11.97
N SER A 217 1.44 21.47 -13.12
CA SER A 217 2.85 21.18 -13.44
C SER A 217 3.66 22.46 -13.59
N ALA A 218 4.74 22.54 -12.83
CA ALA A 218 5.77 23.58 -12.96
C ALA A 218 7.14 22.98 -12.61
N PRO A 219 7.78 22.28 -13.57
CA PRO A 219 9.03 21.57 -13.36
C PRO A 219 10.14 22.48 -12.80
N ASN A 220 10.75 22.04 -11.71
CA ASN A 220 11.83 22.72 -10.98
C ASN A 220 11.53 24.18 -10.60
N ASN A 221 10.25 24.55 -10.46
CA ASN A 221 9.83 25.90 -10.12
C ASN A 221 8.71 25.90 -9.06
N PRO A 222 9.05 25.65 -7.79
CA PRO A 222 8.06 25.58 -6.70
C PRO A 222 7.30 26.90 -6.49
N VAL A 223 7.89 28.04 -6.85
CA VAL A 223 7.24 29.36 -6.77
C VAL A 223 6.11 29.46 -7.79
N ALA A 224 6.39 29.12 -9.06
CA ALA A 224 5.37 29.08 -10.11
C ALA A 224 4.30 28.03 -9.81
N LEU A 225 4.70 26.85 -9.29
CA LEU A 225 3.78 25.79 -8.88
C LEU A 225 2.75 26.31 -7.87
N LYS A 226 3.22 26.93 -6.78
CA LYS A 226 2.35 27.51 -5.75
C LYS A 226 1.44 28.61 -6.30
N SER A 227 1.96 29.46 -7.18
CA SER A 227 1.17 30.52 -7.83
C SER A 227 0.05 29.96 -8.70
N LEU A 228 0.33 28.90 -9.47
CA LEU A 228 -0.68 28.22 -10.29
C LEU A 228 -1.74 27.56 -9.42
N VAL A 229 -1.35 26.89 -8.33
CA VAL A 229 -2.32 26.28 -7.40
C VAL A 229 -3.27 27.33 -6.85
N LYS A 230 -2.75 28.47 -6.39
CA LYS A 230 -3.60 29.57 -5.91
C LYS A 230 -4.59 30.03 -6.98
N THR A 231 -4.12 30.24 -8.20
CA THR A 231 -4.95 30.69 -9.34
C THR A 231 -6.07 29.68 -9.64
N LEU A 232 -5.74 28.38 -9.69
CA LEU A 232 -6.70 27.32 -10.00
C LEU A 232 -7.75 27.15 -8.89
N LEU A 233 -7.36 27.33 -7.62
CA LEU A 233 -8.29 27.35 -6.49
C LEU A 233 -9.26 28.54 -6.58
N GLU A 234 -8.79 29.72 -6.98
CA GLU A 234 -9.61 30.91 -7.20
C GLU A 234 -10.60 30.73 -8.37
N CYS A 235 -10.24 29.92 -9.37
CA CYS A 235 -11.16 29.47 -10.43
C CYS A 235 -12.23 28.46 -9.93
N GLY A 236 -12.14 27.99 -8.69
CA GLY A 236 -13.11 27.08 -8.09
C GLY A 236 -12.74 25.59 -8.18
N LEU A 237 -11.57 25.25 -8.74
CA LEU A 237 -11.08 23.87 -8.71
C LEU A 237 -10.72 23.48 -7.27
N LYS A 238 -11.08 22.26 -6.90
CA LYS A 238 -10.84 21.74 -5.55
C LYS A 238 -9.85 20.60 -5.55
N ASP A 239 -9.81 19.80 -6.60
CA ASP A 239 -9.06 18.55 -6.65
C ASP A 239 -7.84 18.73 -7.55
N LEU A 240 -6.72 19.09 -6.93
CA LEU A 240 -5.45 19.35 -7.60
C LEU A 240 -4.41 18.29 -7.21
N VAL A 241 -3.48 18.01 -8.12
CA VAL A 241 -2.30 17.16 -7.88
C VAL A 241 -1.08 17.93 -8.36
N LEU A 242 0.01 17.96 -7.59
CA LEU A 242 1.17 18.79 -7.90
C LEU A 242 2.28 17.98 -8.58
N ASP A 243 2.76 18.48 -9.70
CA ASP A 243 3.92 17.96 -10.42
C ASP A 243 5.05 19.00 -10.38
N PRO A 244 6.02 18.87 -9.47
CA PRO A 244 7.20 19.72 -9.44
C PRO A 244 8.26 19.35 -10.49
N GLY A 245 7.98 18.40 -11.38
CA GLY A 245 8.93 17.81 -12.30
C GLY A 245 9.64 16.58 -11.71
N CYS A 246 9.96 15.64 -12.61
CA CYS A 246 10.65 14.41 -12.28
C CYS A 246 11.77 14.18 -13.29
N MET A 247 13.02 14.21 -12.84
CA MET A 247 14.22 14.14 -13.67
C MET A 247 15.16 13.08 -13.10
N GLY A 248 15.67 12.21 -13.98
CA GLY A 248 16.75 11.27 -13.67
C GLY A 248 18.13 11.93 -13.77
N GLY A 249 19.18 11.11 -13.76
CA GLY A 249 20.57 11.54 -13.98
C GLY A 249 20.98 12.74 -13.12
N GLU A 250 21.47 13.79 -13.77
CA GLU A 250 21.92 15.02 -13.11
C GLU A 250 20.78 15.78 -12.39
N GLY A 251 19.54 15.64 -12.87
CA GLY A 251 18.34 16.27 -12.27
C GLY A 251 17.73 15.47 -11.10
N LEU A 252 18.32 14.33 -10.74
CA LEU A 252 17.83 13.50 -9.63
C LEU A 252 17.81 14.27 -8.30
N TYR A 253 18.86 15.06 -8.05
CA TYR A 253 18.96 15.87 -6.82
C TYR A 253 17.77 16.82 -6.69
N ASP A 254 17.48 17.58 -7.74
CA ASP A 254 16.37 18.53 -7.77
C ASP A 254 15.03 17.83 -7.56
N THR A 255 14.84 16.66 -8.18
CA THR A 255 13.63 15.84 -8.00
C THR A 255 13.42 15.50 -6.51
N ILE A 256 14.44 14.95 -5.84
CA ILE A 256 14.31 14.58 -4.42
C ILE A 256 14.12 15.81 -3.52
N VAL A 257 14.81 16.90 -3.80
CA VAL A 257 14.68 18.17 -3.06
C VAL A 257 13.28 18.73 -3.21
N ASN A 258 12.75 18.83 -4.42
CA ASN A 258 11.45 19.43 -4.68
C ASN A 258 10.32 18.67 -3.95
N PHE A 259 10.26 17.34 -4.09
CA PHE A 259 9.26 16.54 -3.37
C PHE A 259 9.38 16.70 -1.85
N THR A 260 10.61 16.69 -1.34
CA THR A 260 10.86 16.83 0.11
C THR A 260 10.45 18.22 0.61
N MET A 261 10.80 19.28 -0.11
CA MET A 261 10.51 20.65 0.27
C MET A 261 9.02 20.96 0.20
N LEU A 262 8.31 20.48 -0.82
CA LEU A 262 6.85 20.63 -0.91
C LEU A 262 6.17 19.98 0.30
N ARG A 263 6.52 18.73 0.64
CA ARG A 263 5.89 18.07 1.79
C ARG A 263 6.27 18.72 3.13
N LYS A 264 7.51 19.20 3.27
CA LYS A 264 7.92 19.98 4.44
C LYS A 264 7.20 21.32 4.53
N ALA A 265 6.92 22.00 3.42
CA ALA A 265 6.18 23.25 3.43
C ALA A 265 4.78 23.05 4.03
N VAL A 266 4.11 21.94 3.69
CA VAL A 266 2.81 21.58 4.29
C VAL A 266 2.94 21.35 5.80
N PHE A 267 3.82 20.45 6.24
CA PHE A 267 3.84 20.01 7.64
C PHE A 267 4.67 20.85 8.61
N ARG A 268 5.63 21.63 8.11
CA ARG A 268 6.54 22.44 8.95
C ARG A 268 6.28 23.94 8.80
N ALA A 269 5.84 24.39 7.63
CA ALA A 269 5.50 25.79 7.39
C ALA A 269 3.99 26.06 7.32
N ASN A 270 3.14 25.03 7.49
CA ASN A 270 1.68 25.11 7.41
C ASN A 270 1.18 25.75 6.10
N ASP A 271 1.88 25.49 4.99
CA ASP A 271 1.54 26.05 3.68
C ASP A 271 0.43 25.23 3.01
N SER A 272 -0.82 25.59 3.29
CA SER A 272 -2.00 24.88 2.79
C SER A 272 -2.17 24.95 1.27
N LEU A 273 -1.55 25.94 0.59
CA LEU A 273 -1.55 26.01 -0.88
C LEU A 273 -0.74 24.87 -1.52
N LEU A 274 0.11 24.19 -0.76
CA LEU A 274 0.86 23.02 -1.22
C LEU A 274 0.31 21.71 -0.64
N GLY A 275 -0.82 21.77 0.08
CA GLY A 275 -1.49 20.66 0.75
C GLY A 275 -2.24 19.72 -0.19
N PHE A 276 -1.60 19.29 -1.27
CA PHE A 276 -2.17 18.42 -2.30
C PHE A 276 -1.28 17.19 -2.56
N PRO A 277 -1.82 16.13 -3.18
CA PRO A 277 -1.03 14.98 -3.58
C PRO A 277 0.10 15.38 -4.56
N LEU A 278 1.22 14.66 -4.54
CA LEU A 278 2.36 14.85 -5.43
C LEU A 278 2.40 13.75 -6.49
N LEU A 279 2.57 14.13 -7.75
CA LEU A 279 2.77 13.23 -8.87
C LEU A 279 4.26 13.19 -9.25
N GLY A 280 4.82 11.98 -9.29
CA GLY A 280 6.11 11.70 -9.91
C GLY A 280 5.94 11.06 -11.28
N ALA A 281 6.80 11.42 -12.22
CA ALA A 281 6.82 10.81 -13.55
C ALA A 281 8.19 10.18 -13.83
N PRO A 282 8.58 9.09 -13.15
CA PRO A 282 9.80 8.33 -13.46
C PRO A 282 9.92 7.94 -14.94
N ILE A 283 8.80 7.84 -15.66
CA ILE A 283 8.77 7.68 -17.11
C ILE A 283 9.62 8.72 -17.87
N SER A 284 9.90 9.89 -17.30
CA SER A 284 10.72 10.94 -17.93
C SER A 284 12.11 10.48 -18.33
N VAL A 285 12.68 9.45 -17.67
CA VAL A 285 13.99 8.89 -18.05
C VAL A 285 13.98 8.31 -19.47
N TRP A 286 12.81 7.96 -20.00
CA TRP A 286 12.62 7.46 -21.36
C TRP A 286 12.63 8.55 -22.43
N LEU A 287 12.65 9.84 -22.05
CA LEU A 287 12.82 10.96 -22.97
C LEU A 287 14.25 11.05 -23.52
N GLU A 288 15.21 10.52 -22.76
CA GLU A 288 16.61 10.53 -23.16
C GLU A 288 17.00 9.27 -23.94
N LYS A 289 17.87 9.43 -24.94
CA LYS A 289 18.44 8.30 -25.69
C LYS A 289 19.33 7.46 -24.78
N GLY A 290 19.29 6.14 -24.93
CA GLY A 290 20.13 5.24 -24.14
C GLY A 290 19.75 3.78 -24.34
N ARG A 291 20.47 2.87 -23.67
CA ARG A 291 20.08 1.45 -23.65
C ARG A 291 18.81 1.30 -22.82
N ALA A 292 17.86 0.52 -23.31
CA ALA A 292 16.61 0.26 -22.60
C ALA A 292 16.84 -0.30 -21.18
N LEU A 293 17.88 -1.15 -20.98
CA LEU A 293 18.22 -1.68 -19.67
C LEU A 293 18.60 -0.58 -18.66
N ASP A 294 19.36 0.43 -19.10
CA ASP A 294 19.76 1.54 -18.24
C ASP A 294 18.54 2.38 -17.85
N ARG A 295 17.61 2.62 -18.79
CA ARG A 295 16.38 3.36 -18.53
C ARG A 295 15.43 2.63 -17.58
N LYS A 296 15.29 1.30 -17.72
CA LYS A 296 14.53 0.48 -16.78
C LYS A 296 15.12 0.54 -15.36
N TRP A 297 16.44 0.44 -15.25
CA TRP A 297 17.14 0.57 -13.98
C TRP A 297 16.93 1.95 -13.36
N GLU A 298 17.03 2.99 -14.18
CA GLU A 298 16.83 4.38 -13.78
C GLU A 298 15.43 4.65 -13.26
N GLU A 299 14.43 4.23 -14.04
CA GLU A 299 13.03 4.32 -13.68
C GLU A 299 12.74 3.57 -12.37
N CYS A 300 13.33 2.39 -12.18
CA CYS A 300 13.15 1.59 -10.97
C CYS A 300 13.66 2.31 -9.72
N TYR A 301 14.92 2.78 -9.71
CA TYR A 301 15.44 3.41 -8.49
C TYR A 301 14.77 4.77 -8.24
N LEU A 302 14.45 5.53 -9.29
CA LEU A 302 13.78 6.83 -9.16
C LEU A 302 12.36 6.67 -8.59
N ALA A 303 11.59 5.72 -9.09
CA ALA A 303 10.30 5.35 -8.53
C ALA A 303 10.42 4.93 -7.05
N GLY A 304 11.41 4.09 -6.72
CA GLY A 304 11.65 3.66 -5.34
C GLY A 304 11.97 4.81 -4.39
N MET A 305 12.80 5.76 -4.83
CA MET A 305 13.09 6.97 -4.07
C MET A 305 11.84 7.82 -3.85
N LEU A 306 11.00 7.98 -4.88
CA LEU A 306 9.79 8.79 -4.81
C LEU A 306 8.68 8.17 -3.96
N ILE A 307 8.55 6.84 -3.91
CA ILE A 307 7.69 6.14 -2.94
C ILE A 307 8.08 6.52 -1.50
N VAL A 308 9.37 6.62 -1.22
CA VAL A 308 9.91 7.00 0.10
C VAL A 308 10.00 8.52 0.29
N ARG A 309 9.76 9.29 -0.77
CA ARG A 309 9.81 10.75 -0.82
C ARG A 309 8.49 11.33 -1.34
N PHE A 310 7.41 10.90 -0.70
CA PHE A 310 6.13 11.59 -0.67
C PHE A 310 5.33 11.64 -1.98
N ALA A 311 5.74 10.92 -3.02
CA ALA A 311 4.93 10.79 -4.22
C ALA A 311 3.68 9.95 -3.90
N ASP A 312 2.52 10.50 -4.23
CA ASP A 312 1.21 9.85 -4.03
C ASP A 312 0.77 9.10 -5.29
N VAL A 313 1.29 9.50 -6.46
CA VAL A 313 1.09 8.81 -7.73
C VAL A 313 2.38 8.82 -8.55
N LEU A 314 2.66 7.71 -9.23
CA LEU A 314 3.78 7.56 -10.17
C LEU A 314 3.27 7.21 -11.56
N ILE A 315 3.85 7.82 -12.59
CA ILE A 315 3.68 7.40 -13.98
C ILE A 315 4.97 6.70 -14.45
N MET A 316 4.83 5.45 -14.90
CA MET A 316 5.93 4.58 -15.31
C MET A 316 5.68 3.94 -16.68
N HIS A 317 6.73 3.45 -17.33
CA HIS A 317 6.71 2.74 -18.61
C HIS A 317 7.01 1.24 -18.46
N SER A 318 7.96 0.86 -17.60
CA SER A 318 8.40 -0.53 -17.49
C SER A 318 7.33 -1.47 -16.92
N LEU A 319 7.19 -2.65 -17.53
CA LEU A 319 6.34 -3.75 -17.05
C LEU A 319 7.14 -4.97 -16.57
N ASP A 320 8.47 -4.92 -16.67
CA ASP A 320 9.33 -6.02 -16.24
C ASP A 320 9.15 -6.32 -14.76
N GLY A 321 8.98 -7.60 -14.42
CA GLY A 321 8.78 -8.03 -13.04
C GLY A 321 9.91 -7.59 -12.09
N TRP A 322 11.15 -7.57 -12.56
CA TRP A 322 12.29 -7.11 -11.74
C TRP A 322 12.30 -5.59 -11.49
N VAL A 323 11.57 -4.80 -12.28
CA VAL A 323 11.35 -3.37 -12.04
C VAL A 323 10.18 -3.17 -11.08
N LEU A 324 9.04 -3.84 -11.33
CA LEU A 324 7.81 -3.58 -10.58
C LEU A 324 7.74 -4.29 -9.22
N LEU A 325 8.22 -5.53 -9.12
CA LEU A 325 8.17 -6.30 -7.88
C LEU A 325 8.82 -5.58 -6.69
N PRO A 326 10.07 -5.06 -6.78
CA PRO A 326 10.66 -4.34 -5.65
C PRO A 326 9.89 -3.08 -5.28
N LEU A 327 9.26 -2.40 -6.24
CA LEU A 327 8.46 -1.19 -5.99
C LEU A 327 7.16 -1.50 -5.27
N LEU A 328 6.45 -2.55 -5.69
CA LEU A 328 5.20 -2.98 -5.06
C LEU A 328 5.44 -3.44 -3.63
N ILE A 329 6.53 -4.17 -3.39
CA ILE A 329 6.94 -4.61 -2.04
C ILE A 329 7.38 -3.40 -1.20
N LEU A 330 8.20 -2.50 -1.73
CA LEU A 330 8.64 -1.29 -1.03
C LEU A 330 7.42 -0.44 -0.61
N ARG A 331 6.47 -0.24 -1.53
CA ARG A 331 5.21 0.44 -1.28
C ARG A 331 4.43 -0.21 -0.15
N ASP A 332 4.19 -1.53 -0.18
CA ASP A 332 3.44 -2.21 0.89
C ASP A 332 4.13 -2.09 2.25
N ASN A 333 5.47 -2.20 2.27
CA ASN A 333 6.26 -2.09 3.49
C ASN A 333 6.24 -0.68 4.10
N ILE A 334 6.39 0.36 3.27
CA ILE A 334 6.41 1.75 3.74
C ILE A 334 5.05 2.15 4.33
N TYR A 335 3.95 1.66 3.76
CA TYR A 335 2.58 1.99 4.17
C TYR A 335 1.98 1.05 5.20
N THR A 336 2.72 0.04 5.67
CA THR A 336 2.30 -0.80 6.81
C THR A 336 2.28 0.04 8.11
N ASP A 337 1.24 -0.13 8.93
CA ASP A 337 1.12 0.55 10.24
C ASP A 337 2.30 0.15 11.15
N PRO A 338 3.19 1.08 11.54
CA PRO A 338 4.35 0.73 12.36
C PRO A 338 4.00 0.37 13.81
N ARG A 339 2.76 0.62 14.26
CA ARG A 339 2.31 0.32 15.63
C ARG A 339 1.78 -1.10 15.78
N LYS A 340 1.37 -1.74 14.68
CA LYS A 340 0.73 -3.05 14.67
C LYS A 340 1.59 -4.03 13.85
N PRO A 341 2.28 -4.98 14.50
CA PRO A 341 2.96 -6.05 13.77
C PRO A 341 1.96 -6.81 12.89
N VAL A 342 2.31 -7.04 11.62
CA VAL A 342 1.48 -7.85 10.73
C VAL A 342 1.55 -9.29 11.22
N SER A 343 0.43 -9.88 11.61
CA SER A 343 0.35 -11.23 12.17
C SER A 343 -0.60 -12.13 11.40
N VAL A 344 -0.40 -13.44 11.55
CA VAL A 344 -1.28 -14.50 11.05
C VAL A 344 -2.05 -15.08 12.22
N LYS A 345 -3.26 -15.58 11.98
CA LYS A 345 -4.08 -16.17 13.05
C LYS A 345 -3.35 -17.40 13.64
N PRO A 346 -3.13 -17.47 14.97
CA PRO A 346 -2.58 -18.66 15.61
C PRO A 346 -3.43 -19.91 15.34
N GLY A 347 -2.78 -21.08 15.28
CA GLY A 347 -3.46 -22.35 15.06
C GLY A 347 -2.70 -23.31 14.13
N LEU A 348 -3.39 -24.36 13.71
CA LEU A 348 -2.82 -25.41 12.85
C LEU A 348 -3.05 -25.13 11.37
N TYR A 349 -1.97 -25.13 10.59
CA TYR A 349 -2.02 -25.02 9.14
C TYR A 349 -1.52 -26.31 8.51
N LYS A 350 -2.28 -26.82 7.54
CA LYS A 350 -1.88 -27.97 6.71
C LYS A 350 -1.21 -27.43 5.45
N ILE A 351 0.04 -27.81 5.22
CA ILE A 351 0.76 -27.49 3.98
C ILE A 351 0.79 -28.76 3.12
N GLY A 352 0.27 -28.66 1.89
CA GLY A 352 0.08 -29.82 1.03
C GLY A 352 -1.05 -30.74 1.51
N THR A 353 -0.81 -32.05 1.46
CA THR A 353 -1.74 -33.11 1.84
C THR A 353 -1.16 -33.99 2.96
N PRO A 354 -0.92 -33.44 4.17
CA PRO A 354 -0.28 -34.19 5.25
C PRO A 354 -1.17 -35.33 5.77
N ASP A 355 -0.50 -36.43 6.08
CA ASP A 355 -1.05 -37.65 6.67
C ASP A 355 -0.60 -37.83 8.13
N GLU A 356 -0.91 -38.98 8.72
CA GLU A 356 -0.59 -39.31 10.11
C GLU A 356 0.91 -39.50 10.43
N ASN A 357 1.77 -39.55 9.41
CA ASN A 357 3.23 -39.71 9.53
C ASN A 357 4.00 -38.43 9.14
N SER A 358 3.27 -37.40 8.72
CA SER A 358 3.83 -36.15 8.22
C SER A 358 4.45 -35.33 9.36
N PRO A 359 5.57 -34.62 9.10
CA PRO A 359 6.26 -33.85 10.12
C PRO A 359 5.39 -32.75 10.72
N VAL A 360 5.53 -32.56 12.04
CA VAL A 360 4.92 -31.45 12.78
C VAL A 360 6.01 -30.44 13.10
N MET A 361 5.83 -29.23 12.60
CA MET A 361 6.69 -28.06 12.83
C MET A 361 5.92 -26.98 13.58
N PHE A 362 6.62 -26.08 14.26
CA PHE A 362 6.00 -24.82 14.70
C PHE A 362 6.79 -23.60 14.20
N THR A 363 6.07 -22.48 14.06
CA THR A 363 6.63 -21.15 13.84
C THR A 363 5.89 -20.10 14.67
N SER A 364 6.33 -18.85 14.62
CA SER A 364 5.66 -17.73 15.29
C SER A 364 4.55 -17.13 14.43
N ASN A 365 3.61 -16.40 15.03
CA ASN A 365 2.50 -15.77 14.31
C ASN A 365 2.86 -14.43 13.63
N PHE A 366 4.13 -14.03 13.59
CA PHE A 366 4.55 -12.89 12.78
C PHE A 366 4.43 -13.24 11.30
N ALA A 367 3.69 -12.43 10.54
CA ALA A 367 3.28 -12.79 9.18
C ALA A 367 4.46 -13.06 8.26
N LEU A 368 5.51 -12.24 8.31
CA LEU A 368 6.71 -12.48 7.50
C LEU A 368 7.37 -13.82 7.85
N THR A 369 7.49 -14.14 9.14
CA THR A 369 8.05 -15.43 9.57
C THR A 369 7.18 -16.61 9.14
N TYR A 370 5.86 -16.51 9.29
CA TYR A 370 4.94 -17.54 8.82
C TYR A 370 5.05 -17.75 7.30
N TYR A 371 4.90 -16.70 6.50
CA TYR A 371 4.87 -16.80 5.04
C TYR A 371 6.22 -17.24 4.46
N THR A 372 7.35 -16.86 5.07
CA THR A 372 8.66 -17.41 4.68
C THR A 372 8.71 -18.91 4.91
N VAL A 373 8.37 -19.38 6.12
CA VAL A 373 8.39 -20.83 6.45
C VAL A 373 7.41 -21.63 5.59
N SER A 374 6.17 -21.17 5.46
CA SER A 374 5.15 -21.89 4.69
C SER A 374 5.50 -21.96 3.20
N SER A 375 6.06 -20.89 2.64
CA SER A 375 6.47 -20.86 1.23
C SER A 375 7.64 -21.80 0.96
N ASP A 376 8.61 -21.89 1.87
CA ASP A 376 9.74 -22.83 1.71
C ASP A 376 9.26 -24.29 1.78
N ILE A 377 8.36 -24.61 2.71
CA ILE A 377 7.73 -25.95 2.80
C ILE A 377 6.96 -26.28 1.51
N GLN A 378 6.15 -25.33 1.02
CA GLN A 378 5.35 -25.51 -0.17
C GLN A 378 6.21 -25.63 -1.44
N ALA A 379 7.23 -24.78 -1.61
CA ALA A 379 8.16 -24.83 -2.74
C ALA A 379 8.93 -26.15 -2.78
N ALA A 380 9.23 -26.71 -1.61
CA ALA A 380 9.84 -28.02 -1.46
C ALA A 380 8.89 -29.20 -1.67
N LYS A 381 7.59 -28.94 -1.89
CA LYS A 381 6.53 -29.96 -2.03
C LYS A 381 6.50 -30.94 -0.85
N VAL A 382 6.71 -30.41 0.35
CA VAL A 382 6.64 -31.17 1.60
C VAL A 382 5.22 -31.10 2.14
N ASP A 383 4.62 -32.27 2.38
CA ASP A 383 3.38 -32.39 3.14
C ASP A 383 3.69 -32.29 4.63
N ALA A 384 3.14 -31.27 5.32
CA ALA A 384 3.46 -31.02 6.72
C ALA A 384 2.34 -30.33 7.50
N TYR A 385 2.39 -30.50 8.81
CA TYR A 385 1.63 -29.71 9.78
C TYR A 385 2.49 -28.58 10.32
N LEU A 386 2.00 -27.34 10.22
CA LEU A 386 2.65 -26.15 10.76
C LEU A 386 1.78 -25.50 11.83
N ILE A 387 2.24 -25.57 13.08
CA ILE A 387 1.61 -24.89 14.22
C ILE A 387 2.11 -23.45 14.27
N VAL A 388 1.19 -22.49 14.24
CA VAL A 388 1.47 -21.07 14.37
C VAL A 388 1.20 -20.66 15.82
N VAL A 389 2.27 -20.45 16.58
CA VAL A 389 2.22 -20.09 18.01
C VAL A 389 1.99 -18.59 18.16
N ASP A 390 1.10 -18.18 19.06
CA ASP A 390 0.85 -16.77 19.33
C ASP A 390 2.00 -16.10 20.08
N THR A 391 2.79 -15.32 19.34
CA THR A 391 3.90 -14.54 19.85
C THR A 391 3.61 -13.04 19.81
N GLU A 392 2.33 -12.64 19.77
CA GLU A 392 1.90 -11.24 19.65
C GLU A 392 2.45 -10.57 18.38
N GLY A 393 2.63 -11.35 17.31
CA GLY A 393 3.15 -10.87 16.02
C GLY A 393 4.67 -10.65 16.01
N LEU A 394 5.42 -11.26 16.93
CA LEU A 394 6.88 -11.18 16.97
C LEU A 394 7.57 -12.32 16.21
N SER A 395 8.68 -12.03 15.54
CA SER A 395 9.55 -13.05 14.93
C SER A 395 10.03 -14.06 15.97
N VAL A 396 10.43 -15.28 15.56
CA VAL A 396 10.92 -16.31 16.49
C VAL A 396 12.02 -15.77 17.41
N THR A 397 13.06 -15.13 16.86
CA THR A 397 14.17 -14.59 17.68
C THR A 397 13.69 -13.56 18.69
N SER A 398 12.86 -12.61 18.26
CA SER A 398 12.33 -11.55 19.12
C SER A 398 11.40 -12.11 20.19
N ALA A 399 10.59 -13.11 19.84
CA ALA A 399 9.65 -13.75 20.74
C ALA A 399 10.37 -14.57 21.83
N VAL A 400 11.44 -15.30 21.48
CA VAL A 400 12.29 -15.98 22.47
C VAL A 400 12.93 -14.97 23.42
N ALA A 401 13.56 -13.93 22.89
CA ALA A 401 14.22 -12.90 23.69
C ALA A 401 13.24 -12.14 24.61
N GLY A 402 12.05 -11.82 24.09
CA GLY A 402 10.98 -11.13 24.80
C GLY A 402 10.11 -12.03 25.69
N ARG A 403 10.44 -13.34 25.81
CA ARG A 403 9.63 -14.35 26.52
C ARG A 403 8.16 -14.40 26.07
N LYS A 404 7.91 -14.08 24.81
CA LYS A 404 6.61 -14.22 24.15
C LYS A 404 6.46 -15.56 23.42
N LEU A 405 7.55 -16.29 23.25
CA LEU A 405 7.59 -17.71 22.91
C LEU A 405 8.24 -18.46 24.08
N THR A 406 7.48 -19.34 24.72
CA THR A 406 7.88 -20.14 25.89
C THR A 406 7.43 -21.59 25.71
N ALA A 407 7.99 -22.51 26.49
CA ALA A 407 7.58 -23.92 26.47
C ALA A 407 6.07 -24.09 26.75
N ASP A 408 5.54 -23.38 27.73
CA ASP A 408 4.10 -23.39 28.06
C ASP A 408 3.22 -22.98 26.89
N LYS A 409 3.59 -21.91 26.17
CA LYS A 409 2.85 -21.46 24.99
C LYS A 409 2.90 -22.46 23.84
N VAL A 410 4.02 -23.17 23.68
CA VAL A 410 4.14 -24.24 22.67
C VAL A 410 3.25 -25.42 23.07
N ALA A 411 3.23 -25.81 24.34
CA ALA A 411 2.37 -26.88 24.85
C ALA A 411 0.89 -26.55 24.71
N GLU A 412 0.49 -25.32 25.04
CA GLU A 412 -0.86 -24.80 24.82
C GLU A 412 -1.23 -24.86 23.33
N ALA A 413 -0.36 -24.37 22.44
CA ALA A 413 -0.61 -24.39 21.00
C ALA A 413 -0.76 -25.82 20.44
N ILE A 414 0.03 -26.79 20.92
CA ILE A 414 -0.13 -28.22 20.55
C ILE A 414 -1.50 -28.72 20.98
N LYS A 415 -1.90 -28.47 22.23
CA LYS A 415 -3.18 -28.92 22.77
C LYS A 415 -4.36 -28.30 22.03
N GLU A 416 -4.35 -26.99 21.82
CA GLU A 416 -5.41 -26.25 21.13
C GLU A 416 -5.50 -26.60 19.64
N SER A 417 -4.36 -26.91 19.00
CA SER A 417 -4.32 -27.30 17.59
C SER A 417 -4.99 -28.65 17.31
N GLY A 418 -5.12 -29.51 18.33
CA GLY A 418 -5.61 -30.88 18.16
C GLY A 418 -4.69 -31.79 17.35
N ILE A 419 -3.43 -31.39 17.12
CA ILE A 419 -2.45 -32.12 16.30
C ILE A 419 -2.19 -33.54 16.83
N GLU A 420 -2.33 -33.74 18.14
CA GLU A 420 -2.11 -35.03 18.80
C GLU A 420 -3.03 -36.14 18.28
N ASN A 421 -4.19 -35.76 17.72
CA ASN A 421 -5.18 -36.66 17.13
C ASN A 421 -5.00 -36.83 15.62
N GLN A 422 -4.08 -36.08 14.99
CA GLN A 422 -3.85 -36.12 13.55
C GLN A 422 -2.61 -36.93 13.18
N VAL A 423 -1.64 -37.10 14.10
CA VAL A 423 -0.39 -37.83 13.87
C VAL A 423 -0.17 -38.99 14.84
N LYS A 424 0.48 -40.04 14.35
CA LYS A 424 0.81 -41.26 15.12
C LYS A 424 2.06 -41.14 15.97
N HIS A 425 2.81 -40.06 15.83
CA HIS A 425 4.08 -39.85 16.52
C HIS A 425 4.00 -38.68 17.51
N ARG A 426 5.04 -38.51 18.33
CA ARG A 426 5.19 -37.39 19.28
C ARG A 426 6.55 -36.73 19.08
N TYR A 427 6.72 -36.14 17.90
CA TYR A 427 7.93 -35.42 17.50
C TYR A 427 7.55 -34.03 17.03
N LEU A 428 8.25 -33.02 17.54
CA LEU A 428 8.06 -31.62 17.18
C LEU A 428 9.36 -31.04 16.63
N ILE A 429 9.32 -30.54 15.40
CA ILE A 429 10.44 -29.82 14.80
C ILE A 429 10.31 -28.35 15.16
N ILE A 430 11.32 -27.82 15.85
CA ILE A 430 11.34 -26.43 16.30
C ILE A 430 12.29 -25.60 15.44
N PRO A 431 12.07 -24.29 15.27
CA PRO A 431 13.05 -23.44 14.59
C PRO A 431 14.40 -23.48 15.31
N GLY A 432 15.52 -23.51 14.57
CA GLY A 432 16.86 -23.50 15.19
C GLY A 432 17.11 -22.30 16.09
N ARG A 433 16.45 -21.17 15.79
CA ARG A 433 16.46 -19.94 16.59
C ARG A 433 15.78 -20.08 17.97
N ALA A 434 14.99 -21.13 18.17
CA ALA A 434 14.37 -21.52 19.43
C ALA A 434 15.06 -22.71 20.11
N SER A 435 16.24 -23.15 19.63
CA SER A 435 16.99 -24.29 20.16
C SER A 435 17.21 -24.27 21.67
N LYS A 436 17.38 -23.08 22.27
CA LYS A 436 17.55 -22.92 23.73
C LYS A 436 16.34 -23.39 24.53
N LEU A 437 15.15 -23.41 23.93
CA LEU A 437 13.91 -23.86 24.57
C LEU A 437 13.67 -25.36 24.42
N SER A 438 14.53 -26.11 23.71
CA SER A 438 14.23 -27.50 23.32
C SER A 438 13.95 -28.39 24.54
N GLY A 439 14.81 -28.34 25.56
CA GLY A 439 14.63 -29.16 26.77
C GLY A 439 13.36 -28.81 27.56
N GLU A 440 13.10 -27.52 27.74
CA GLU A 440 11.87 -27.04 28.42
C GLU A 440 10.61 -27.43 27.63
N ILE A 441 10.66 -27.39 26.30
CA ILE A 441 9.55 -27.83 25.44
C ILE A 441 9.35 -29.34 25.55
N GLU A 442 10.42 -30.15 25.54
CA GLU A 442 10.29 -31.60 25.72
C GLU A 442 9.63 -31.95 27.06
N GLU A 443 10.06 -31.29 28.13
CA GLU A 443 9.50 -31.50 29.47
C GLU A 443 8.03 -31.07 29.55
N ALA A 444 7.68 -29.89 29.03
CA ALA A 444 6.32 -29.36 29.10
C ALA A 444 5.32 -30.10 28.20
N THR A 445 5.78 -30.62 27.05
CA THR A 445 4.89 -31.24 26.05
C THR A 445 4.88 -32.76 26.13
N GLY A 446 5.96 -33.38 26.59
CA GLY A 446 6.19 -34.82 26.44
C GLY A 446 6.48 -35.26 24.99
N TRP A 447 6.58 -34.32 24.05
CA TRP A 447 6.98 -34.58 22.67
C TRP A 447 8.49 -34.51 22.55
N LYS A 448 9.08 -35.42 21.76
CA LYS A 448 10.51 -35.37 21.44
C LYS A 448 10.80 -34.23 20.47
N VAL A 449 11.71 -33.34 20.84
CA VAL A 449 12.01 -32.14 20.07
C VAL A 449 13.17 -32.39 19.12
N LEU A 450 12.98 -32.00 17.87
CA LEU A 450 14.03 -31.92 16.86
C LEU A 450 14.34 -30.47 16.58
N VAL A 451 15.59 -30.06 16.80
CA VAL A 451 16.03 -28.71 16.45
C VAL A 451 16.24 -28.64 14.95
N GLY A 452 15.34 -27.93 14.27
CA GLY A 452 15.42 -27.63 12.84
C GLY A 452 16.49 -26.58 12.52
N PRO A 453 16.60 -26.19 11.23
CA PRO A 453 17.60 -25.23 10.79
C PRO A 453 17.34 -23.80 11.31
N LEU A 454 18.37 -22.95 11.23
CA LEU A 454 18.27 -21.52 11.57
C LEU A 454 17.48 -20.72 10.51
N ASP A 455 17.49 -21.20 9.28
CA ASP A 455 16.82 -20.63 8.10
C ASP A 455 15.87 -21.67 7.50
N SER A 456 14.66 -21.26 7.12
CA SER A 456 13.63 -22.18 6.62
C SER A 456 13.91 -22.75 5.24
N SER A 457 14.77 -22.10 4.45
CA SER A 457 15.20 -22.62 3.15
C SER A 457 15.94 -23.96 3.25
N GLU A 458 16.45 -24.30 4.42
CA GLU A 458 17.14 -25.57 4.71
C GLU A 458 16.20 -26.68 5.21
N ILE A 459 14.91 -26.40 5.45
CA ILE A 459 13.91 -27.40 5.87
C ILE A 459 13.92 -28.66 4.98
N PRO A 460 13.99 -28.56 3.63
CA PRO A 460 13.92 -29.74 2.77
C PRO A 460 15.08 -30.70 3.00
N LYS A 461 16.30 -30.15 3.12
CA LYS A 461 17.50 -30.92 3.44
C LYS A 461 17.40 -31.55 4.82
N PHE A 462 16.99 -30.77 5.82
CA PHE A 462 16.82 -31.26 7.19
C PHE A 462 15.84 -32.44 7.26
N LEU A 463 14.68 -32.33 6.61
CA LEU A 463 13.67 -33.39 6.60
C LEU A 463 14.15 -34.64 5.86
N SER A 464 14.85 -34.48 4.73
CA SER A 464 15.44 -35.60 4.00
C SER A 464 16.38 -36.43 4.90
N GLU A 465 17.27 -35.78 5.63
CA GLU A 465 18.29 -36.44 6.45
C GLU A 465 17.75 -36.94 7.80
N ASN A 466 16.89 -36.15 8.44
CA ASN A 466 16.51 -36.38 9.82
C ASN A 466 15.10 -36.94 10.01
N TRP A 467 14.18 -36.71 9.06
CA TRP A 467 12.82 -37.22 9.14
C TRP A 467 12.65 -38.46 8.28
N TYR A 468 12.78 -38.31 6.96
CA TYR A 468 12.54 -39.38 5.98
C TYR A 468 13.66 -40.41 5.95
N GLY A 469 14.93 -39.96 5.97
CA GLY A 469 16.09 -40.86 5.95
C GLY A 469 16.17 -41.78 7.16
N LYS A 470 15.65 -41.34 8.32
CA LYS A 470 15.61 -42.10 9.57
C LYS A 470 14.27 -42.78 9.84
N ARG A 471 13.25 -42.50 9.03
CA ARG A 471 11.85 -42.94 9.23
C ARG A 471 11.40 -42.77 10.68
N LEU A 472 11.54 -41.56 11.21
CA LEU A 472 11.37 -41.31 12.65
C LEU A 472 9.99 -41.71 13.21
N TRP A 473 8.95 -41.70 12.37
CA TRP A 473 7.61 -42.15 12.74
C TRP A 473 7.53 -43.67 13.01
N GLU A 474 8.47 -44.48 12.51
CA GLU A 474 8.55 -45.92 12.77
C GLU A 474 9.24 -46.23 14.11
N ALA A 475 10.10 -45.34 14.59
CA ALA A 475 10.88 -45.51 15.82
C ALA A 475 10.12 -45.15 17.11
N GLY A 476 8.91 -44.61 17.00
CA GLY A 476 8.08 -44.12 18.11
C GLY A 476 6.96 -45.07 18.56
N ARG A 477 7.06 -46.37 18.27
CA ARG A 477 6.15 -47.39 18.83
C ARG A 477 6.63 -47.93 20.17
#